data_AF-A0A444Q6K3-F1
#
_entry.id   AF-A0A444Q6K3-F1
#
_cell.length_a   1.000
_cell.length_b   1.000
_cell.length_c   1.000
_cell.angle_alpha   90.00
_cell.angle_beta   90.00
_cell.angle_gamma   90.00
#
_symmetry.space_group_name_H-M   'P 1'
#
loop_
_entity.id
_entity.type
_entity.pdbx_description
1 polymer ?
#
loop_
_entity_poly.entity_id
_entity_poly.type
_entity_poly.pdbx_seq_one_letter_code
_entity_poly.pdbx_strand_id
1 'polypeptide(L)'
;MKRITYGTETFIVSDRAGEELLKHARDIAASHEPEVVRIPVIQQDGSTRQAAMLIGPNTPVLAIDAPDLEPAVARVSTMARVRSIDPAVVYDDSSTYFDIGFDA
;
A
#
# COMPACT_ATOMS: atom_id res chain seq x y z
N MET A 1 -11.92 -4.76 -9.02
CA MET A 1 -10.68 -4.52 -8.26
C MET A 1 -9.64 -5.56 -8.63
N LYS A 2 -8.36 -5.26 -8.38
CA LYS A 2 -7.26 -6.19 -8.61
C LYS A 2 -6.59 -6.56 -7.30
N ARG A 3 -6.18 -7.82 -7.20
CA ARG A 3 -5.21 -8.29 -6.22
C ARG A 3 -3.83 -8.28 -6.86
N ILE A 4 -2.96 -7.42 -6.34
CA ILE A 4 -1.57 -7.29 -6.78
C ILE A 4 -0.69 -8.11 -5.85
N THR A 5 0.19 -8.92 -6.41
CA THR A 5 1.25 -9.61 -5.68
C THR A 5 2.60 -9.15 -6.21
N TYR A 6 3.49 -8.76 -5.29
CA TYR A 6 4.85 -8.35 -5.58
C TYR A 6 5.80 -8.89 -4.50
N GLY A 7 6.75 -9.74 -4.90
CA GLY A 7 7.53 -10.52 -3.94
C GLY A 7 6.61 -11.42 -3.11
N THR A 8 6.65 -11.27 -1.78
CA THR A 8 5.80 -12.00 -0.83
C THR A 8 4.52 -11.26 -0.45
N GLU A 9 4.42 -9.98 -0.80
CA GLU A 9 3.34 -9.11 -0.35
C GLU A 9 2.18 -9.09 -1.34
N THR A 10 0.96 -8.97 -0.80
CA THR A 10 -0.26 -8.91 -1.59
C THR A 10 -1.16 -7.77 -1.14
N PHE A 11 -1.65 -7.00 -2.10
CA PHE A 11 -2.47 -5.81 -1.89
C PHE A 11 -3.72 -5.84 -2.74
N ILE A 12 -4.78 -5.17 -2.29
CA ILE A 12 -5.98 -4.93 -3.09
C ILE A 12 -5.93 -3.48 -3.59
N VAL A 13 -6.23 -3.28 -4.86
CA VAL A 13 -6.25 -1.96 -5.51
C VAL A 13 -7.47 -1.84 -6.42
N SER A 14 -7.82 -0.61 -6.79
CA SER A 14 -8.82 -0.40 -7.85
C SER A 14 -8.31 -0.90 -9.20
N ASP A 15 -9.21 -1.22 -10.12
CA ASP A 15 -8.83 -1.74 -11.45
C ASP A 15 -7.91 -0.78 -12.19
N ARG A 16 -8.26 0.51 -12.17
CA ARG A 16 -7.43 1.57 -12.73
C ARG A 16 -6.03 1.60 -12.11
N ALA A 17 -5.92 1.55 -10.77
CA ALA A 17 -4.62 1.59 -10.11
C ALA A 17 -3.77 0.35 -10.44
N GLY A 18 -4.41 -0.83 -10.56
CA GLY A 18 -3.74 -2.06 -10.99
C GLY A 18 -3.21 -1.98 -12.42
N GLU A 19 -4.01 -1.46 -13.35
CA GLU A 19 -3.61 -1.27 -14.75
C GLU A 19 -2.44 -0.28 -14.90
N GLU A 20 -2.51 0.87 -14.22
CA GLU A 20 -1.42 1.86 -14.23
C GLU A 20 -0.13 1.29 -13.61
N LEU A 21 -0.23 0.51 -12.52
CA LEU A 21 0.92 -0.16 -11.93
C LEU A 21 1.58 -1.15 -12.89
N LEU A 22 0.80 -1.97 -13.60
CA LEU A 22 1.35 -2.92 -14.58
C LEU A 22 2.05 -2.21 -15.73
N LYS A 23 1.47 -1.11 -16.20
CA LYS A 23 2.08 -0.26 -17.23
C LYS A 23 3.41 0.31 -16.74
N HIS A 24 3.45 0.86 -15.54
CA HIS A 24 4.66 1.42 -14.94
C HIS A 24 5.73 0.35 -14.70
N ALA A 25 5.35 -0.83 -14.22
CA ALA A 25 6.26 -1.96 -14.04
C ALA A 25 6.89 -2.43 -15.37
N ARG A 26 6.13 -2.38 -16.47
CA ARG A 26 6.67 -2.66 -17.82
C ARG A 26 7.73 -1.63 -18.23
N ASP A 27 7.50 -0.35 -17.94
CA ASP A 27 8.45 0.72 -18.26
C ASP A 27 9.75 0.59 -17.44
N ILE A 28 9.64 0.20 -16.16
CA ILE A 28 10.79 -0.17 -15.31
C ILE A 28 11.55 -1.38 -15.87
N ALA A 29 10.83 -2.43 -16.29
CA ALA A 29 11.45 -3.61 -16.89
C ALA A 29 12.19 -3.27 -18.20
N ALA A 30 11.66 -2.35 -19.01
CA ALA A 30 12.32 -1.90 -20.24
C ALA A 30 13.57 -1.06 -19.97
N SER A 31 13.50 -0.13 -19.01
CA SER A 31 14.61 0.78 -18.66
C SER A 31 15.72 0.10 -17.85
N HIS A 32 15.43 -1.01 -17.17
CA HIS A 32 16.32 -1.69 -16.23
C HIS A 32 16.70 -0.84 -15.00
N GLU A 33 15.99 0.25 -14.74
CA GLU A 33 16.22 1.14 -13.60
C GLU A 33 15.11 0.93 -12.55
N PRO A 34 15.44 0.47 -11.33
CA PRO A 34 14.44 0.27 -10.28
C PRO A 34 13.88 1.61 -9.77
N GLU A 35 12.58 1.65 -9.45
CA GLU A 35 11.90 2.87 -9.01
C GLU A 35 10.97 2.59 -7.82
N VAL A 36 10.82 3.59 -6.94
CA VAL A 36 9.81 3.57 -5.87
C VAL A 36 8.46 4.04 -6.43
N VAL A 37 7.53 3.11 -6.56
CA VAL A 37 6.16 3.38 -7.01
C VAL A 37 5.24 3.51 -5.80
N ARG A 38 4.35 4.52 -5.84
CA ARG A 38 3.32 4.71 -4.82
C ARG A 38 1.94 4.38 -5.38
N ILE A 39 1.21 3.51 -4.71
CA ILE A 39 -0.12 3.07 -5.15
C ILE A 39 -1.16 3.20 -4.02
N PRO A 40 -2.40 3.61 -4.34
CA PRO A 40 -3.51 3.52 -3.42
C PRO A 40 -3.92 2.05 -3.23
N VAL A 41 -3.83 1.56 -2.00
CA VAL A 41 -4.28 0.22 -1.59
C VAL A 41 -5.56 0.31 -0.79
N ILE A 42 -6.48 -0.62 -1.04
CA ILE A 42 -7.77 -0.75 -0.36
C ILE A 42 -7.57 -1.67 0.84
N GLN A 43 -7.95 -1.20 2.02
CA GLN A 43 -7.92 -1.96 3.27
C GLN A 43 -9.21 -2.78 3.44
N GLN A 44 -9.21 -3.70 4.40
CA GLN A 44 -10.39 -4.54 4.68
C GLN A 44 -11.63 -3.75 5.11
N ASP A 45 -11.43 -2.57 5.73
CA ASP A 45 -12.50 -1.65 6.12
C ASP A 45 -13.02 -0.78 4.94
N GLY A 46 -12.52 -1.01 3.73
CA GLY A 46 -12.84 -0.23 2.53
C GLY A 46 -12.10 1.11 2.43
N SER A 47 -11.32 1.51 3.44
CA SER A 47 -10.50 2.72 3.38
C SER A 47 -9.32 2.56 2.41
N THR A 48 -8.78 3.67 1.93
CA THR A 48 -7.61 3.68 1.06
C THR A 48 -6.38 4.19 1.80
N ARG A 49 -5.24 3.50 1.67
CA ARG A 49 -3.92 3.93 2.16
C ARG A 49 -2.92 3.98 1.01
N GLN A 50 -1.82 4.70 1.18
CA GLN A 50 -0.72 4.70 0.21
C GLN A 50 0.31 3.63 0.59
N ALA A 51 0.61 2.73 -0.34
CA ALA A 51 1.76 1.84 -0.26
C ALA A 51 2.90 2.40 -1.11
N ALA A 52 4.14 2.26 -0.64
CA ALA A 52 5.34 2.58 -1.41
C ALA A 52 6.12 1.28 -1.64
N MET A 53 6.44 0.98 -2.88
CA MET A 53 7.04 -0.28 -3.30
C MET A 53 8.25 0.00 -4.18
N LEU A 54 9.40 -0.61 -3.87
CA LEU A 54 10.55 -0.60 -4.77
C LEU A 54 10.34 -1.66 -5.85
N ILE A 55 10.02 -1.23 -7.06
CA ILE A 55 9.79 -2.10 -8.22
C ILE A 55 11.11 -2.25 -8.98
N GLY A 56 11.58 -3.50 -9.11
CA GLY A 56 12.77 -3.84 -9.88
C GLY A 56 12.42 -4.48 -11.23
N PRO A 57 13.33 -4.44 -12.22
CA PRO A 57 13.06 -4.91 -13.58
C PRO A 57 12.86 -6.43 -13.69
N ASN A 58 13.37 -7.19 -12.74
CA ASN A 58 13.35 -8.67 -12.75
C ASN A 58 12.34 -9.27 -11.77
N THR A 59 11.61 -8.45 -11.02
CA THR A 59 10.62 -8.93 -10.06
C THR A 59 9.23 -8.89 -10.70
N PRO A 60 8.55 -10.04 -10.87
CA PRO A 60 7.23 -10.05 -11.46
C PRO A 60 6.21 -9.27 -10.61
N VAL A 61 5.39 -8.47 -11.28
CA VAL A 61 4.15 -7.92 -10.71
C VAL A 61 3.01 -8.78 -11.23
N LEU A 62 2.34 -9.51 -10.34
CA LEU A 62 1.16 -10.30 -10.69
C LEU A 62 -0.09 -9.50 -10.35
N ALA A 63 -1.03 -9.42 -11.28
CA ALA A 63 -2.36 -8.88 -11.05
C ALA A 63 -3.41 -9.92 -11.42
N ILE A 64 -4.32 -10.19 -10.50
CA ILE A 64 -5.50 -11.03 -10.77
C ILE A 64 -6.76 -10.29 -10.34
N ASP A 65 -7.91 -10.69 -10.89
CA ASP A 65 -9.19 -10.19 -10.43
C ASP A 65 -9.42 -10.56 -8.97
N ALA A 66 -9.76 -9.56 -8.15
CA ALA A 66 -10.19 -9.78 -6.78
C ALA A 66 -11.73 -9.84 -6.77
N PRO A 67 -12.36 -10.94 -6.32
CA PRO A 67 -13.82 -10.99 -6.15
C PRO A 67 -14.28 -9.91 -5.16
N ASP A 68 -15.40 -9.24 -5.47
CA ASP A 68 -15.89 -7.99 -4.87
C ASP A 68 -15.82 -7.92 -3.33
N LEU A 69 -14.80 -7.22 -2.81
CA LEU A 69 -14.98 -6.33 -1.64
C LEU A 69 -15.57 -5.03 -2.18
N GLU A 70 -16.89 -4.84 -2.15
CA GLU A 70 -17.47 -3.57 -2.61
C GLU A 70 -16.77 -2.38 -1.91
N PRO A 71 -16.18 -1.43 -2.64
CA PRO A 71 -15.54 -0.29 -2.01
C PRO A 71 -16.61 0.53 -1.28
N ALA A 72 -16.40 0.79 0.01
CA ALA A 72 -17.21 1.75 0.75
C ALA A 72 -17.11 3.10 0.01
N VAL A 73 -18.16 3.48 -0.70
CA VAL A 73 -18.20 4.73 -1.48
C VAL A 73 -18.09 5.90 -0.50
N ALA A 74 -16.87 6.39 -0.30
CA ALA A 74 -16.63 7.60 0.45
C ALA A 74 -17.29 8.76 -0.30
N ARG A 75 -18.42 9.24 0.21
CA ARG A 75 -18.98 10.53 -0.20
C ARG A 75 -17.90 11.58 0.05
N VAL A 76 -17.47 12.25 -1.01
CA VAL A 76 -16.47 13.32 -1.00
C VAL A 76 -16.88 14.37 0.03
N SER A 77 -16.15 14.48 1.13
CA SER A 77 -16.15 15.68 1.95
C SER A 77 -14.97 16.54 1.49
N THR A 78 -15.31 17.73 1.01
CA THR A 78 -14.36 18.78 0.64
C THR A 78 -13.48 19.16 1.85
N MET A 79 -12.19 19.43 1.59
CA MET A 79 -11.13 19.91 2.51
C MET A 79 -10.34 18.78 3.20
N ALA A 80 -9.00 18.78 3.25
CA ALA A 80 -8.12 19.90 3.58
C ALA A 80 -6.74 19.80 2.91
N ARG A 81 -6.22 20.95 2.49
CA ARG A 81 -4.80 21.19 2.21
C ARG A 81 -4.06 21.14 3.55
N VAL A 82 -3.12 20.21 3.74
CA VAL A 82 -2.26 20.20 4.94
C VAL A 82 -0.78 20.25 4.52
N ARG A 83 -0.12 21.27 5.09
CA ARG A 83 1.29 21.64 4.96
C ARG A 83 2.19 20.64 5.69
N SER A 84 3.44 20.58 5.23
CA SER A 84 4.65 19.95 5.80
C SER A 84 4.58 19.54 7.29
N ILE A 85 4.94 18.29 7.56
CA ILE A 85 5.21 17.76 8.91
C ILE A 85 6.66 18.09 9.29
N ASP A 86 6.83 18.69 10.47
CA ASP A 86 8.11 19.02 11.10
C ASP A 86 8.76 17.75 11.71
N PRO A 87 10.02 17.40 11.39
CA PRO A 87 10.67 16.17 11.85
C PRO A 87 11.01 16.12 13.35
N ALA A 88 10.69 17.16 14.14
CA ALA A 88 11.02 17.20 15.57
C ALA A 88 10.08 16.39 16.50
N VAL A 89 9.00 15.79 15.99
CA VAL A 89 7.97 15.10 16.82
C VAL A 89 8.04 13.57 16.72
N VAL A 90 9.25 13.01 16.61
CA VAL A 90 9.43 11.56 16.80
C VAL A 90 10.35 11.31 18.00
N TYR A 91 9.73 11.40 19.17
CA TYR A 91 10.15 10.83 20.45
C TYR A 91 8.84 10.33 21.11
N ASP A 92 8.74 9.20 21.80
CA ASP A 92 9.72 8.53 22.66
C ASP A 92 9.35 7.05 22.83
N ASP A 93 10.37 6.22 23.01
CA ASP A 93 10.33 4.80 23.33
C ASP A 93 10.26 4.64 24.85
N SER A 94 9.14 4.16 25.40
CA SER A 94 9.14 3.37 26.63
C SER A 94 7.73 2.88 26.99
N SER A 95 7.67 1.63 27.46
CA SER A 95 6.65 1.06 28.35
C SER A 95 5.47 0.31 27.72
N THR A 96 5.67 -0.98 27.39
CA THR A 96 4.73 -2.02 27.87
C THR A 96 5.46 -3.34 28.13
N TYR A 97 5.87 -3.52 29.39
CA TYR A 97 6.22 -4.82 29.98
C TYR A 97 4.91 -5.61 30.14
N PHE A 98 4.72 -6.70 29.39
CA PHE A 98 3.62 -7.64 29.65
C PHE A 98 4.14 -8.78 30.50
N ASP A 99 3.76 -8.74 31.77
CA ASP A 99 3.85 -9.83 32.74
C ASP A 99 2.82 -10.90 32.36
N ILE A 100 3.28 -12.13 32.06
CA ILE A 100 2.42 -13.31 31.96
C ILE A 100 2.90 -14.34 32.97
N GLY A 101 2.32 -14.25 34.18
CA GLY A 101 2.44 -15.29 35.19
C GLY A 101 1.86 -16.62 34.70
N PHE A 102 2.58 -17.69 34.96
CA PHE A 102 2.02 -19.04 35.04
C PHE A 102 2.36 -19.58 36.43
N ASP A 103 1.30 -19.76 37.22
CA ASP A 103 1.30 -20.45 38.49
C ASP A 103 0.80 -21.88 38.26
N ALA A 104 1.54 -22.86 38.79
CA ALA A 104 1.24 -24.26 39.14
C ALA A 104 2.39 -25.23 38.80
#